data_AF-A0A661RU19-F1
#
_entry.id   AF-A0A661RU19-F1
#
_cell.length_a   1.000
_cell.length_b   1.000
_cell.length_c   1.000
_cell.angle_alpha   90.00
_cell.angle_beta   90.00
_cell.angle_gamma   90.00
#
_symmetry.space_group_name_H-M   'P 1'
#
loop_
_entity.id
_entity.type
_entity.pdbx_description
1 polymer ?
#
loop_
_entity_poly.entity_id
_entity_poly.type
_entity_poly.pdbx_seq_one_letter_code
_entity_poly.pdbx_strand_id
1 'polypeptide(L)'
;MKTPRFFIGASVLFWGWQVQTLWIALCLAVILESARMLKTKFEFMPSDFNKFVDISTVFLAGTIVSALTIEAQKAIWILLKWLPLVFLPIIAAQEFSTTGKIYSQSFFFAARKKKKFKRVDSRKIDVSFFYSFFCILSAGTANTKGHLFYFCVVLFSIWVLWQVRSKRVSFLLWAICIFVTIVSGYAGHNAIRRTSMKINQWVMAYYANYYDANPFKSFTALGEITKLKLSDKIMFRVSFQEYTKGGTYLLQTATFNKFAISNWFARFKFEPVEPAKDKTFWQINPREKNIQKMTFYLRPVRKRAVLSLPSGVISISDMKAGSCEKNIVQSVRIEDGPSLIKGVVFYTDRLSYDAKPRENDLLIPEKEIPAIVKIVDE
;
A
#
# COMPACT_ATOMS: atom_id res chain seq x y z
N MET A 1 -19.62 -16.93 -26.67
CA MET A 1 -19.08 -16.68 -28.02
C MET A 1 -17.61 -17.04 -27.98
N LYS A 2 -17.05 -17.62 -29.04
CA LYS A 2 -15.60 -17.83 -29.14
C LYS A 2 -14.91 -16.56 -29.61
N THR A 3 -13.71 -16.29 -29.11
CA THR A 3 -12.87 -15.19 -29.59
C THR A 3 -12.41 -15.45 -31.02
N PRO A 4 -12.19 -14.40 -31.84
CA PRO A 4 -11.61 -14.56 -33.17
C PRO A 4 -10.20 -15.17 -33.11
N ARG A 5 -9.75 -15.73 -34.25
CA ARG A 5 -8.39 -16.27 -34.40
C ARG A 5 -7.36 -15.17 -34.07
N PHE A 6 -6.26 -15.55 -33.43
CA PHE A 6 -5.16 -14.67 -33.02
C PHE A 6 -5.49 -13.62 -31.94
N PHE A 7 -6.75 -13.50 -31.50
CA PHE A 7 -7.13 -12.50 -30.50
C PHE A 7 -6.55 -12.77 -29.11
N ILE A 8 -6.52 -14.05 -28.70
CA ILE A 8 -5.92 -14.44 -27.42
C ILE A 8 -4.41 -14.22 -27.48
N GLY A 9 -3.75 -14.70 -28.54
CA GLY A 9 -2.32 -14.50 -28.74
C GLY A 9 -1.94 -13.01 -28.72
N ALA A 10 -2.66 -12.17 -29.46
CA ALA A 10 -2.43 -10.73 -29.48
C ALA A 10 -2.63 -10.08 -28.11
N SER A 11 -3.66 -10.48 -27.36
CA SER A 11 -3.92 -9.96 -26.00
C SER A 11 -2.79 -10.33 -25.02
N VAL A 12 -2.27 -11.56 -25.12
CA VAL A 12 -1.15 -12.04 -24.30
C VAL A 12 0.15 -11.31 -24.67
N LEU A 13 0.43 -11.13 -25.96
CA LEU A 13 1.60 -10.38 -26.43
C LEU A 13 1.55 -8.93 -25.97
N PHE A 14 0.37 -8.29 -26.02
CA PHE A 14 0.18 -6.93 -25.52
C PHE A 14 0.48 -6.83 -24.02
N TRP A 15 0.02 -7.78 -23.22
CA TRP A 15 0.38 -7.88 -21.80
C TRP A 15 1.89 -8.02 -21.60
N GLY A 16 2.54 -8.96 -22.28
CA GLY A 16 3.99 -9.18 -22.14
C GLY A 16 4.82 -7.98 -22.57
N TRP A 17 4.40 -7.27 -23.61
CA TRP A 17 5.04 -6.04 -24.05
C TRP A 17 4.96 -4.95 -22.97
N GLN A 18 3.78 -4.70 -22.42
CA GLN A 18 3.60 -3.68 -21.39
C GLN A 18 4.35 -4.02 -20.09
N VAL A 19 4.33 -5.28 -19.68
CA VAL A 19 4.93 -5.76 -18.42
C VAL A 19 6.43 -6.07 -18.55
N GLN A 20 7.02 -5.91 -19.76
CA GLN A 20 8.41 -6.24 -20.10
C GLN A 20 8.74 -7.74 -19.95
N THR A 21 7.76 -8.61 -20.12
CA THR A 21 7.87 -10.07 -20.07
C THR A 21 7.54 -10.69 -21.44
N LEU A 22 8.04 -10.09 -22.50
CA LEU A 22 7.68 -10.44 -23.89
C LEU A 22 8.03 -11.88 -24.25
N TRP A 23 9.15 -12.40 -23.74
CA TRP A 23 9.55 -13.81 -23.93
C TRP A 23 8.52 -14.80 -23.37
N ILE A 24 8.02 -14.54 -22.16
CA ILE A 24 6.98 -15.36 -21.53
C ILE A 24 5.70 -15.27 -22.37
N ALA A 25 5.28 -14.05 -22.71
CA ALA A 25 4.08 -13.84 -23.50
C ALA A 25 4.15 -14.49 -24.89
N LEU A 26 5.31 -14.49 -25.54
CA LEU A 26 5.51 -15.16 -26.83
C LEU A 26 5.28 -16.67 -26.69
N CYS A 27 5.91 -17.32 -25.69
CA CYS A 27 5.70 -18.73 -25.41
C CYS A 27 4.22 -19.04 -25.14
N LEU A 28 3.55 -18.24 -24.32
CA LEU A 28 2.13 -18.41 -24.00
C LEU A 28 1.23 -18.22 -25.22
N ALA A 29 1.49 -17.22 -26.05
CA ALA A 29 0.73 -16.96 -27.26
C ALA A 29 0.85 -18.12 -28.26
N VAL A 30 2.06 -18.67 -28.43
CA VAL A 30 2.29 -19.85 -29.27
C VAL A 30 1.55 -21.08 -28.73
N ILE A 31 1.61 -21.32 -27.41
CA ILE A 31 0.90 -22.47 -26.79
C ILE A 31 -0.61 -22.35 -27.02
N LEU A 32 -1.20 -21.17 -26.78
CA LEU A 32 -2.65 -20.99 -26.86
C LEU A 32 -3.17 -20.95 -28.30
N GLU A 33 -2.44 -20.36 -29.24
CA GLU A 33 -2.86 -20.35 -30.65
C GLU A 33 -2.54 -21.68 -31.35
N SER A 34 -1.49 -22.40 -30.96
CA SER A 34 -1.22 -23.75 -31.51
C SER A 34 -2.33 -24.73 -31.14
N ALA A 35 -2.91 -24.63 -29.94
CA ALA A 35 -4.08 -25.42 -29.53
C ALA A 35 -5.29 -25.28 -30.50
N ARG A 36 -5.39 -24.14 -31.20
CA ARG A 36 -6.45 -23.88 -32.18
C ARG A 36 -6.13 -24.41 -33.57
N MET A 37 -4.85 -24.59 -33.88
CA MET A 37 -4.37 -25.15 -35.15
C MET A 37 -4.26 -26.67 -35.11
N LEU A 38 -4.02 -27.25 -33.93
CA LEU A 38 -3.94 -28.69 -33.73
C LEU A 38 -5.30 -29.35 -33.94
N LYS A 39 -5.32 -30.39 -34.78
CA LYS A 39 -6.48 -31.28 -34.98
C LYS A 39 -6.64 -32.24 -33.80
N THR A 40 -5.53 -32.60 -33.16
CA THR A 40 -5.50 -33.50 -32.00
C THR A 40 -5.91 -32.73 -30.74
N LYS A 41 -7.05 -33.10 -30.17
CA LYS A 41 -7.59 -32.52 -28.93
C LYS A 41 -7.82 -33.61 -27.89
N PHE A 42 -7.67 -33.25 -26.63
CA PHE A 42 -7.85 -34.18 -25.52
C PHE A 42 -9.30 -34.18 -25.05
N GLU A 43 -9.83 -35.37 -24.80
CA GLU A 43 -11.12 -35.54 -24.15
C GLU A 43 -10.91 -35.50 -22.63
N PHE A 44 -11.44 -34.45 -21.99
CA PHE A 44 -11.32 -34.26 -20.54
C PHE A 44 -12.64 -34.57 -19.85
N MET A 45 -12.60 -35.29 -18.74
CA MET A 45 -13.76 -35.45 -17.90
C MET A 45 -14.04 -34.16 -17.11
N PRO A 46 -15.29 -33.89 -16.69
CA PRO A 46 -15.61 -32.74 -15.85
C PRO A 46 -14.76 -32.64 -14.57
N SER A 47 -14.32 -33.77 -14.02
CA SER A 47 -13.41 -33.85 -12.88
C SER A 47 -12.01 -33.34 -13.15
N ASP A 48 -11.52 -33.42 -14.40
CA ASP A 48 -10.18 -32.95 -14.75
C ASP A 48 -10.12 -31.43 -14.81
N PHE A 49 -11.20 -30.77 -15.26
CA PHE A 49 -11.32 -29.32 -15.21
C PHE A 49 -11.19 -28.76 -13.78
N ASN A 50 -11.65 -29.50 -12.77
CA ASN A 50 -11.48 -29.10 -11.37
C ASN A 50 -10.00 -29.02 -10.98
N LYS A 51 -9.16 -29.96 -11.46
CA LYS A 51 -7.71 -29.97 -11.18
C LYS A 51 -7.03 -28.72 -11.77
N PHE A 52 -7.40 -28.31 -12.99
CA PHE A 52 -6.86 -27.10 -13.60
C PHE A 52 -7.28 -25.82 -12.86
N VAL A 53 -8.53 -25.76 -12.37
CA VAL A 53 -8.99 -24.67 -11.50
C VAL A 53 -8.24 -24.66 -10.17
N ASP A 54 -7.97 -25.83 -9.58
CA ASP A 54 -7.21 -25.94 -8.33
C ASP A 54 -5.76 -25.50 -8.53
N ILE A 55 -5.10 -25.87 -9.64
CA ILE A 55 -3.77 -25.37 -10.01
C ILE A 55 -3.78 -23.83 -10.13
N SER A 56 -4.77 -23.26 -10.83
CA SER A 56 -4.93 -21.80 -10.93
C SER A 56 -5.14 -21.14 -9.57
N THR A 57 -5.91 -21.78 -8.68
CA THR A 57 -6.14 -21.30 -7.31
C THR A 57 -4.85 -21.31 -6.48
N VAL A 58 -4.02 -22.34 -6.63
CA VAL A 58 -2.70 -22.42 -5.98
C VAL A 58 -1.76 -21.33 -6.51
N PHE A 59 -1.74 -21.08 -7.83
CA PHE A 59 -0.97 -19.98 -8.41
C PHE A 59 -1.44 -18.62 -7.88
N LEU A 60 -2.76 -18.40 -7.77
CA LEU A 60 -3.31 -17.18 -7.19
C LEU A 60 -2.87 -17.01 -5.74
N ALA A 61 -3.01 -18.05 -4.92
CA ALA A 61 -2.61 -18.02 -3.51
C ALA A 61 -1.10 -17.75 -3.36
N GLY A 62 -0.25 -18.41 -4.15
CA GLY A 62 1.19 -18.17 -4.18
C GLY A 62 1.54 -16.72 -4.56
N THR A 63 0.83 -16.16 -5.54
CA THR A 63 0.99 -14.75 -5.95
C THR A 63 0.56 -13.80 -4.83
N ILE A 64 -0.53 -14.10 -4.11
CA ILE A 64 -0.97 -13.29 -2.95
C ILE A 64 0.08 -13.32 -1.84
N VAL A 65 0.55 -14.50 -1.46
CA VAL A 65 1.57 -14.64 -0.40
C VAL A 65 2.84 -13.88 -0.80
N SER A 66 3.33 -14.08 -2.03
CA SER A 66 4.50 -13.37 -2.55
C SER A 66 4.33 -11.85 -2.60
N ALA A 67 3.15 -11.38 -3.01
CA ALA A 67 2.84 -9.96 -3.06
C ALA A 67 2.81 -9.32 -1.67
N LEU A 68 2.31 -10.04 -0.66
CA LEU A 68 2.28 -9.58 0.73
C LEU A 68 3.65 -9.62 1.40
N THR A 69 4.53 -10.56 1.03
CA THR A 69 5.87 -10.68 1.61
C THR A 69 6.86 -9.68 1.05
N ILE A 70 6.81 -9.40 -0.26
CA ILE A 70 7.75 -8.47 -0.92
C ILE A 70 7.37 -7.02 -0.62
N GLU A 71 6.14 -6.63 -1.01
CA GLU A 71 5.68 -5.25 -0.89
C GLU A 71 4.15 -5.22 -0.68
N ALA A 72 3.71 -5.41 0.57
CA ALA A 72 2.28 -5.41 0.92
C ALA A 72 1.51 -4.17 0.41
N GLN A 73 2.18 -3.01 0.33
CA GLN A 73 1.59 -1.77 -0.19
C GLN A 73 1.30 -1.82 -1.71
N LYS A 74 2.06 -2.60 -2.47
CA LYS A 74 1.87 -2.79 -3.92
C LYS A 74 1.21 -4.12 -4.25
N ALA A 75 0.71 -4.85 -3.26
CA ALA A 75 0.23 -6.21 -3.44
C ALA A 75 -0.87 -6.31 -4.53
N ILE A 76 -1.80 -5.35 -4.55
CA ILE A 76 -2.87 -5.28 -5.57
C ILE A 76 -2.28 -5.15 -6.99
N TRP A 77 -1.25 -4.32 -7.18
CA TRP A 77 -0.60 -4.13 -8.48
C TRP A 77 0.15 -5.38 -8.92
N ILE A 78 0.85 -6.05 -7.99
CA ILE A 78 1.55 -7.32 -8.26
C ILE A 78 0.53 -8.40 -8.66
N LEU A 79 -0.58 -8.51 -7.94
CA LEU A 79 -1.65 -9.47 -8.25
C LEU A 79 -2.25 -9.24 -9.63
N LEU A 80 -2.59 -7.99 -9.95
CA LEU A 80 -3.11 -7.64 -11.26
C LEU A 80 -2.08 -7.88 -12.37
N LYS A 81 -0.79 -7.65 -12.13
CA LYS A 81 0.28 -7.86 -13.12
C LYS A 81 0.39 -9.32 -13.58
N TRP A 82 0.24 -10.27 -12.66
CA TRP A 82 0.47 -11.71 -12.91
C TRP A 82 -0.81 -12.51 -13.21
N LEU A 83 -1.96 -11.85 -13.27
CA LEU A 83 -3.26 -12.46 -13.53
C LEU A 83 -3.32 -13.38 -14.78
N PRO A 84 -2.65 -13.07 -15.92
CA PRO A 84 -2.70 -13.94 -17.11
C PRO A 84 -2.04 -15.29 -16.86
N LEU A 85 -0.97 -15.33 -16.07
CA LEU A 85 -0.32 -16.58 -15.69
C LEU A 85 -1.16 -17.38 -14.70
N VAL A 86 -1.85 -16.71 -13.78
CA VAL A 86 -2.77 -17.36 -12.84
C VAL A 86 -3.88 -18.10 -13.57
N PHE A 87 -4.51 -17.48 -14.59
CA PHE A 87 -5.61 -18.10 -15.34
C PHE A 87 -5.17 -18.98 -16.52
N LEU A 88 -3.85 -19.07 -16.79
CA LEU A 88 -3.30 -19.87 -17.89
C LEU A 88 -3.75 -21.34 -17.86
N PRO A 89 -3.70 -22.08 -16.73
CA PRO A 89 -4.07 -23.49 -16.70
C PRO A 89 -5.53 -23.71 -17.13
N ILE A 90 -6.42 -22.77 -16.79
CA ILE A 90 -7.84 -22.84 -17.10
C ILE A 90 -8.08 -22.64 -18.60
N ILE A 91 -7.48 -21.60 -19.20
CA ILE A 91 -7.67 -21.34 -20.64
C ILE A 91 -6.98 -22.40 -21.50
N ALA A 92 -5.82 -22.90 -21.09
CA ALA A 92 -5.14 -24.00 -21.76
C ALA A 92 -6.03 -25.25 -21.76
N ALA A 93 -6.58 -25.64 -20.61
CA ALA A 93 -7.51 -26.76 -20.53
C ALA A 93 -8.73 -26.59 -21.44
N GLN A 94 -9.27 -25.36 -21.57
CA GLN A 94 -10.38 -25.10 -22.49
C GLN A 94 -9.99 -25.28 -23.96
N GLU A 95 -8.87 -24.71 -24.40
CA GLU A 95 -8.49 -24.68 -25.83
C GLU A 95 -8.00 -26.06 -26.32
N PHE A 96 -7.30 -26.82 -25.47
CA PHE A 96 -6.85 -28.18 -25.76
C PHE A 96 -7.95 -29.25 -25.59
N SER A 97 -9.10 -28.88 -25.01
CA SER A 97 -10.24 -29.80 -24.86
C SER A 97 -11.06 -29.96 -26.15
N THR A 98 -11.55 -31.17 -26.41
CA THR A 98 -12.57 -31.44 -27.44
C THR A 98 -13.87 -30.66 -27.19
N THR A 99 -14.26 -30.46 -25.93
CA THR A 99 -15.53 -29.80 -25.55
C THR A 99 -15.45 -28.28 -25.75
N GLY A 100 -14.25 -27.70 -25.65
CA GLY A 100 -13.98 -26.29 -25.90
C GLY A 100 -14.70 -25.30 -24.99
N LYS A 101 -15.25 -25.75 -23.86
CA LYS A 101 -15.95 -24.95 -22.85
C LYS A 101 -15.79 -25.59 -21.47
N ILE A 102 -15.86 -24.79 -20.41
CA ILE A 102 -15.71 -25.24 -19.01
C ILE A 102 -17.06 -25.20 -18.30
N TYR A 103 -17.31 -26.18 -17.42
CA TYR A 103 -18.50 -26.18 -16.56
C TYR A 103 -18.40 -25.10 -15.48
N SER A 104 -19.44 -24.28 -15.34
CA SER A 104 -19.51 -23.22 -14.32
C SER A 104 -19.24 -23.73 -12.90
N GLN A 105 -19.67 -24.95 -12.59
CA GLN A 105 -19.50 -25.60 -11.29
C GLN A 105 -18.03 -25.82 -10.90
N SER A 106 -17.12 -25.94 -11.86
CA SER A 106 -15.70 -26.18 -11.60
C SER A 106 -15.05 -25.00 -10.86
N PHE A 107 -15.56 -23.77 -11.04
CA PHE A 107 -15.07 -22.58 -10.35
C PHE A 107 -15.51 -22.48 -8.88
N PHE A 108 -16.59 -23.18 -8.48
CA PHE A 108 -17.16 -23.05 -7.14
C PHE A 108 -16.80 -24.25 -6.26
N PHE A 109 -15.76 -24.10 -5.42
CA PHE A 109 -15.29 -25.15 -4.49
C PHE A 109 -16.41 -25.73 -3.60
N ALA A 110 -17.33 -24.89 -3.12
CA ALA A 110 -18.47 -25.33 -2.32
C ALA A 110 -19.52 -26.13 -3.11
N ALA A 111 -19.72 -25.80 -4.39
CA ALA A 111 -20.64 -26.53 -5.27
C ALA A 111 -20.07 -27.89 -5.67
N ARG A 112 -18.74 -28.03 -5.78
CA ARG A 112 -18.04 -29.30 -6.06
C ARG A 112 -18.25 -30.36 -4.97
N LYS A 113 -18.36 -29.96 -3.69
CA LYS A 113 -18.48 -30.89 -2.54
C LYS A 113 -19.90 -31.44 -2.30
N LYS A 114 -20.95 -30.78 -2.80
CA LYS A 114 -22.34 -31.21 -2.54
C LYS A 114 -22.89 -32.07 -3.69
N LYS A 115 -22.87 -33.41 -3.55
CA LYS A 115 -23.50 -34.38 -4.49
C LYS A 115 -24.97 -34.06 -4.83
N LYS A 116 -25.70 -33.38 -3.93
CA LYS A 116 -27.11 -32.97 -4.11
C LYS A 116 -27.31 -31.74 -5.02
N PHE A 117 -26.25 -31.03 -5.40
CA PHE A 117 -26.31 -29.85 -6.29
C PHE A 117 -26.24 -30.21 -7.79
N LYS A 118 -26.63 -31.44 -8.19
CA LYS A 118 -26.72 -31.88 -9.60
C LYS A 118 -27.64 -31.00 -10.48
N ARG A 119 -28.45 -30.12 -9.88
CA ARG A 119 -29.40 -29.23 -10.55
C ARG A 119 -28.96 -27.78 -10.76
N VAL A 120 -27.83 -27.33 -10.20
CA VAL A 120 -27.30 -26.02 -10.60
C VAL A 120 -26.69 -26.17 -11.97
N ASP A 121 -27.51 -25.98 -12.99
CA ASP A 121 -27.19 -25.70 -14.38
C ASP A 121 -25.71 -25.94 -14.74
N SER A 122 -25.44 -27.06 -15.39
CA SER A 122 -24.15 -27.42 -16.01
C SER A 122 -23.84 -26.52 -17.22
N ARG A 123 -24.07 -25.21 -17.07
CA ARG A 123 -23.82 -24.20 -18.08
C ARG A 123 -22.34 -24.24 -18.42
N LYS A 124 -22.08 -24.61 -19.67
CA LYS A 124 -20.77 -24.58 -20.29
C LYS A 124 -20.45 -23.13 -20.66
N ILE A 125 -19.49 -22.53 -19.97
CA ILE A 125 -19.04 -21.16 -20.18
C ILE A 125 -17.76 -21.20 -21.02
N ASP A 126 -17.63 -20.22 -21.90
CA ASP A 126 -16.40 -19.96 -22.64
C ASP A 126 -15.62 -18.86 -21.92
N VAL A 127 -14.41 -19.18 -21.45
CA VAL A 127 -13.56 -18.25 -20.69
C VAL A 127 -12.59 -17.45 -21.55
N SER A 128 -12.55 -17.67 -22.87
CA SER A 128 -11.57 -17.04 -23.76
C SER A 128 -11.63 -15.51 -23.73
N PHE A 129 -12.85 -14.93 -23.68
CA PHE A 129 -13.03 -13.48 -23.55
C PHE A 129 -12.63 -12.95 -22.17
N PHE A 130 -12.95 -13.67 -21.09
CA PHE A 130 -12.55 -13.30 -19.74
C PHE A 130 -11.03 -13.30 -19.58
N TYR A 131 -10.37 -14.33 -20.14
CA TYR A 131 -8.92 -14.41 -20.16
C TYR A 131 -8.28 -13.25 -20.92
N SER A 132 -8.81 -12.92 -22.11
CA SER A 132 -8.32 -11.79 -22.91
C SER A 132 -8.53 -10.45 -22.21
N PHE A 133 -9.69 -10.27 -21.56
CA PHE A 133 -9.97 -9.10 -20.72
C PHE A 133 -8.96 -8.98 -19.57
N PHE A 134 -8.66 -10.08 -18.87
CA PHE A 134 -7.65 -10.09 -17.82
C PHE A 134 -6.25 -9.77 -18.36
N CYS A 135 -5.88 -10.26 -19.55
CA CYS A 135 -4.61 -9.87 -20.19
C CYS A 135 -4.54 -8.35 -20.42
N ILE A 136 -5.58 -7.75 -20.98
CA ILE A 136 -5.64 -6.30 -21.23
C ILE A 136 -5.61 -5.51 -19.92
N LEU A 137 -6.36 -5.96 -18.90
CA LEU A 137 -6.39 -5.35 -17.58
C LEU A 137 -5.00 -5.39 -16.93
N SER A 138 -4.33 -6.54 -16.98
CA SER A 138 -2.98 -6.75 -16.47
C SER A 138 -1.95 -5.91 -17.22
N ALA A 139 -2.11 -5.71 -18.52
CA ALA A 139 -1.25 -4.82 -19.31
C ALA A 139 -1.30 -3.37 -18.78
N GLY A 140 -2.44 -2.93 -18.24
CA GLY A 140 -2.61 -1.60 -17.64
C GLY A 140 -1.92 -1.41 -16.28
N THR A 141 -1.35 -2.47 -15.69
CA THR A 141 -0.54 -2.36 -14.46
C THR A 141 0.89 -1.89 -14.74
N ALA A 142 1.33 -1.95 -15.99
CA ALA A 142 2.59 -1.38 -16.40
C ALA A 142 2.56 0.15 -16.21
N ASN A 143 3.64 0.70 -15.69
CA ASN A 143 3.76 2.14 -15.43
C ASN A 143 4.03 2.95 -16.71
N THR A 144 3.39 2.59 -17.82
CA THR A 144 3.50 3.25 -19.11
C THR A 144 2.34 4.23 -19.26
N LYS A 145 2.58 5.50 -18.91
CA LYS A 145 1.58 6.60 -18.96
C LYS A 145 1.25 7.05 -20.39
N GLY A 146 1.39 6.18 -21.39
CA GLY A 146 1.40 6.54 -22.81
C GLY A 146 0.02 6.47 -23.47
N HIS A 147 -0.23 7.37 -24.42
CA HIS A 147 -1.40 7.35 -25.30
C HIS A 147 -1.53 6.04 -26.12
N LEU A 148 -0.40 5.37 -26.36
CA LEU A 148 -0.32 4.08 -27.04
C LEU A 148 -1.16 3.00 -26.35
N PHE A 149 -1.18 2.95 -25.02
CA PHE A 149 -1.98 1.95 -24.29
C PHE A 149 -3.47 2.09 -24.63
N TYR A 150 -3.98 3.33 -24.55
CA TYR A 150 -5.37 3.62 -24.87
C TYR A 150 -5.70 3.25 -26.32
N PHE A 151 -4.82 3.60 -27.26
CA PHE A 151 -4.98 3.24 -28.67
C PHE A 151 -5.08 1.72 -28.88
N CYS A 152 -4.21 0.94 -28.25
CA CYS A 152 -4.26 -0.52 -28.34
C CYS A 152 -5.57 -1.09 -27.76
N VAL A 153 -6.03 -0.61 -26.61
CA VAL A 153 -7.31 -1.04 -26.00
C VAL A 153 -8.51 -0.72 -26.90
N VAL A 154 -8.51 0.45 -27.54
CA VAL A 154 -9.51 0.82 -28.54
C VAL A 154 -9.47 -0.15 -29.72
N LEU A 155 -8.28 -0.49 -30.24
CA LEU A 155 -8.12 -1.43 -31.35
C LEU A 155 -8.64 -2.83 -30.99
N PHE A 156 -8.33 -3.35 -29.80
CA PHE A 156 -8.88 -4.62 -29.31
C PHE A 156 -10.40 -4.57 -29.19
N SER A 157 -10.96 -3.47 -28.68
CA SER A 157 -12.41 -3.30 -28.51
C SER A 157 -13.12 -3.25 -29.86
N ILE A 158 -12.58 -2.51 -30.83
CA ILE A 158 -13.06 -2.46 -32.21
C ILE A 158 -13.02 -3.86 -32.84
N TRP A 159 -11.92 -4.59 -32.67
CA TRP A 159 -11.78 -5.95 -33.22
C TRP A 159 -12.86 -6.89 -32.67
N VAL A 160 -13.17 -6.83 -31.37
CA VAL A 160 -14.26 -7.63 -30.78
C VAL A 160 -15.63 -7.17 -31.29
N LEU A 161 -15.91 -5.87 -31.23
CA LEU A 161 -17.22 -5.32 -31.61
C LEU A 161 -17.52 -5.51 -33.09
N TRP A 162 -16.51 -5.54 -33.94
CA TRP A 162 -16.65 -5.85 -35.36
C TRP A 162 -17.25 -7.24 -35.59
N GLN A 163 -16.88 -8.24 -34.77
CA GLN A 163 -17.41 -9.60 -34.88
C GLN A 163 -18.88 -9.70 -34.50
N VAL A 164 -19.36 -8.81 -33.64
CA VAL A 164 -20.75 -8.78 -33.16
C VAL A 164 -21.60 -7.80 -33.97
N ARG A 165 -21.00 -7.05 -34.89
CA ARG A 165 -21.68 -6.02 -35.68
C ARG A 165 -22.83 -6.64 -36.49
N SER A 166 -24.03 -6.11 -36.27
CA SER A 166 -25.19 -6.46 -37.09
C SER A 166 -25.02 -5.94 -38.51
N LYS A 167 -25.23 -6.81 -39.51
CA LYS A 167 -25.21 -6.44 -40.93
C LYS A 167 -26.34 -5.48 -41.33
N ARG A 168 -27.37 -5.34 -40.50
CA ARG A 168 -28.53 -4.46 -40.75
C ARG A 168 -28.23 -2.98 -40.52
N VAL A 169 -27.19 -2.67 -39.75
CA VAL A 169 -26.81 -1.30 -39.40
C VAL A 169 -25.77 -0.79 -40.39
N SER A 170 -25.99 0.42 -40.92
CA SER A 170 -25.06 1.05 -41.84
C SER A 170 -23.67 1.20 -41.21
N PHE A 171 -22.62 1.08 -42.03
CA PHE A 171 -21.25 1.21 -41.56
C PHE A 171 -20.98 2.58 -40.94
N LEU A 172 -21.55 3.63 -41.52
CA LEU A 172 -21.39 5.00 -41.05
C LEU A 172 -21.92 5.19 -39.63
N LEU A 173 -23.13 4.70 -39.34
CA LEU A 173 -23.71 4.78 -38.00
C LEU A 173 -22.88 4.01 -36.96
N TRP A 174 -22.42 2.82 -37.33
CA TRP A 174 -21.54 2.04 -36.46
C TRP A 174 -20.22 2.78 -36.17
N ALA A 175 -19.61 3.39 -37.20
CA ALA A 175 -18.37 4.16 -37.06
C ALA A 175 -18.57 5.41 -36.18
N ILE A 176 -19.69 6.12 -36.33
CA ILE A 176 -20.04 7.28 -35.48
C ILE A 176 -20.18 6.83 -34.01
N CYS A 177 -20.88 5.73 -33.74
CA CYS A 177 -21.02 5.22 -32.37
C CYS A 177 -19.66 4.85 -31.76
N ILE A 178 -18.77 4.20 -32.53
CA ILE A 178 -17.41 3.90 -32.09
C ILE A 178 -16.63 5.18 -31.81
N PHE A 179 -16.71 6.18 -32.70
CA PHE A 179 -16.04 7.46 -32.52
C PHE A 179 -16.49 8.17 -31.23
N VAL A 180 -17.80 8.24 -30.99
CA VAL A 180 -18.37 8.81 -29.76
C VAL A 180 -17.90 8.04 -28.53
N THR A 181 -17.81 6.71 -28.60
CA THR A 181 -17.32 5.86 -27.51
C THR A 181 -15.83 6.11 -27.22
N ILE A 182 -15.01 6.29 -28.25
CA ILE A 182 -13.59 6.64 -28.10
C ILE A 182 -13.45 8.01 -27.44
N VAL A 183 -14.12 9.04 -27.96
CA VAL A 183 -14.03 10.40 -27.41
C VAL A 183 -14.51 10.46 -25.96
N SER A 184 -15.66 9.85 -25.67
CA SER A 184 -16.20 9.79 -24.31
C SER A 184 -15.31 8.98 -23.36
N GLY A 185 -14.75 7.85 -23.80
CA GLY A 185 -13.81 7.05 -23.03
C GLY A 185 -12.52 7.80 -22.71
N TYR A 186 -11.97 8.54 -23.68
CA TYR A 186 -10.77 9.36 -23.49
C TYR A 186 -11.02 10.53 -22.53
N ALA A 187 -12.16 11.21 -22.67
CA ALA A 187 -12.59 12.26 -21.75
C ALA A 187 -12.79 11.71 -20.32
N GLY A 188 -13.48 10.58 -20.20
CA GLY A 188 -13.75 9.90 -18.92
C GLY A 188 -12.47 9.47 -18.20
N HIS A 189 -11.53 8.83 -18.90
CA HIS A 189 -10.25 8.44 -18.29
C HIS A 189 -9.46 9.66 -17.79
N ASN A 190 -9.43 10.75 -18.57
CA ASN A 190 -8.78 11.99 -18.16
C ASN A 190 -9.47 12.67 -16.98
N ALA A 191 -10.81 12.65 -16.94
CA ALA A 191 -11.58 13.17 -15.82
C ALA A 191 -11.27 12.38 -14.53
N ILE A 192 -11.30 11.04 -14.58
CA ILE A 192 -10.92 10.19 -13.46
C ILE A 192 -9.49 10.49 -13.02
N ARG A 193 -8.53 10.59 -13.95
CA ARG A 193 -7.13 10.92 -13.62
C ARG A 193 -7.01 12.25 -12.88
N ARG A 194 -7.73 13.29 -13.30
CA ARG A 194 -7.74 14.60 -12.64
C ARG A 194 -8.39 14.53 -11.27
N THR A 195 -9.51 13.81 -11.13
CA THR A 195 -10.22 13.65 -9.87
C THR A 195 -9.45 12.78 -8.88
N SER A 196 -8.74 11.75 -9.33
CA SER A 196 -7.89 10.91 -8.49
C SER A 196 -6.80 11.71 -7.77
N MET A 197 -6.29 12.79 -8.36
CA MET A 197 -5.37 13.70 -7.66
C MET A 197 -6.04 14.40 -6.48
N LYS A 198 -7.28 14.87 -6.66
CA LYS A 198 -8.08 15.49 -5.59
C LYS A 198 -8.50 14.48 -4.52
N ILE A 199 -8.89 13.26 -4.93
CA ILE A 199 -9.22 12.16 -4.02
C ILE A 199 -7.99 11.80 -3.19
N ASN A 200 -6.82 11.66 -3.81
CA ASN A 200 -5.59 11.37 -3.07
C ASN A 200 -5.30 12.47 -2.05
N GLN A 201 -5.40 13.75 -2.42
CA GLN A 201 -5.24 14.86 -1.48
C GLN A 201 -6.26 14.81 -0.33
N TRP A 202 -7.52 14.52 -0.63
CA TRP A 202 -8.59 14.40 0.37
C TRP A 202 -8.37 13.20 1.31
N VAL A 203 -7.99 12.04 0.78
CA VAL A 203 -7.65 10.84 1.54
C VAL A 203 -6.43 11.12 2.43
N MET A 204 -5.39 11.78 1.92
CA MET A 204 -4.24 12.17 2.72
C MET A 204 -4.61 13.15 3.82
N ALA A 205 -5.48 14.14 3.56
CA ALA A 205 -5.97 15.07 4.57
C ALA A 205 -6.85 14.37 5.62
N TYR A 206 -7.68 13.41 5.22
CA TYR A 206 -8.47 12.58 6.12
C TYR A 206 -7.58 11.73 7.04
N TYR A 207 -6.57 11.06 6.48
CA TYR A 207 -5.57 10.33 7.26
C TYR A 207 -4.76 11.26 8.16
N ALA A 208 -4.35 12.44 7.68
CA ALA A 208 -3.65 13.43 8.48
C ALA A 208 -4.47 13.83 9.70
N ASN A 209 -5.76 14.16 9.54
CA ASN A 209 -6.66 14.47 10.65
C ASN A 209 -6.88 13.26 11.59
N TYR A 210 -6.98 12.04 11.05
CA TYR A 210 -7.10 10.81 11.86
C TYR A 210 -5.85 10.57 12.72
N TYR A 211 -4.66 10.88 12.20
CA TYR A 211 -3.39 10.74 12.90
C TYR A 211 -3.02 11.97 13.75
N ASP A 212 -3.61 13.15 13.53
CA ASP A 212 -3.36 14.37 14.32
C ASP A 212 -3.79 14.20 15.79
N ALA A 213 -4.80 13.35 16.03
CA ALA A 213 -5.24 12.96 17.37
C ALA A 213 -4.39 11.84 18.00
N ASN A 214 -3.43 11.25 17.28
CA ASN A 214 -2.56 10.21 17.80
C ASN A 214 -1.32 10.82 18.47
N PRO A 215 -1.15 10.69 19.80
CA PRO A 215 0.02 11.20 20.49
C PRO A 215 1.33 10.57 20.03
N PHE A 216 1.28 9.39 19.38
CA PHE A 216 2.45 8.67 18.86
C PHE A 216 2.69 8.93 17.38
N LYS A 217 2.38 10.14 16.89
CA LYS A 217 2.69 10.57 15.52
C LYS A 217 4.18 10.32 15.24
N SER A 218 4.46 9.49 14.25
CA SER A 218 5.81 9.07 13.89
C SER A 218 6.40 9.88 12.74
N PHE A 219 5.78 11.00 12.34
CA PHE A 219 6.25 11.87 11.26
C PHE A 219 6.18 13.36 11.64
N THR A 220 7.05 14.16 11.04
CA THR A 220 7.14 15.61 11.28
C THR A 220 5.95 16.38 10.73
N ALA A 221 5.60 17.49 11.37
CA ALA A 221 4.58 18.44 10.92
C ALA A 221 5.12 19.46 9.88
N LEU A 222 6.04 19.04 9.01
CA LEU A 222 6.56 19.90 7.94
C LEU A 222 5.40 20.30 7.00
N GLY A 223 5.27 21.60 6.76
CA GLY A 223 4.13 22.19 6.03
C GLY A 223 2.93 22.60 6.90
N GLU A 224 2.87 22.17 8.16
CA GLU A 224 1.80 22.52 9.12
C GLU A 224 2.25 23.53 10.19
N ILE A 225 3.52 23.94 10.19
CA ILE A 225 4.13 24.80 11.22
C ILE A 225 3.34 26.10 11.41
N THR A 226 2.86 26.72 10.32
CA THR A 226 2.05 27.95 10.40
C THR A 226 0.75 27.71 11.17
N LYS A 227 0.04 26.61 10.89
CA LYS A 227 -1.19 26.23 11.60
C LYS A 227 -0.91 25.95 13.08
N LEU A 228 0.22 25.31 13.39
CA LEU A 228 0.64 25.04 14.76
C LEU A 228 0.99 26.32 15.53
N LYS A 229 1.70 27.27 14.90
CA LYS A 229 2.07 28.56 15.52
C LYS A 229 0.88 29.48 15.77
N LEU A 230 -0.16 29.40 14.93
CA LEU A 230 -1.39 30.18 15.07
C LEU A 230 -2.42 29.55 16.02
N SER A 231 -2.11 28.39 16.63
CA SER A 231 -3.01 27.70 17.54
C SER A 231 -2.87 28.22 18.97
N ASP A 232 -3.97 28.66 19.58
CA ASP A 232 -4.02 29.11 20.99
C ASP A 232 -4.12 27.95 22.00
N LYS A 233 -3.94 26.70 21.53
CA LYS A 233 -4.11 25.51 22.38
C LYS A 233 -2.90 25.32 23.31
N ILE A 234 -3.14 25.39 24.62
CA ILE A 234 -2.15 25.04 25.64
C ILE A 234 -1.94 23.52 25.68
N MET A 235 -0.79 23.05 25.21
CA MET A 235 -0.43 21.62 25.19
C MET A 235 0.32 21.17 26.45
N PHE A 236 1.18 22.04 26.99
CA PHE A 236 2.13 21.70 28.04
C PHE A 236 2.39 22.91 28.93
N ARG A 237 2.34 22.76 30.25
CA ARG A 237 2.72 23.81 31.21
C ARG A 237 3.91 23.32 32.01
N VAL A 238 4.93 24.17 32.14
CA VAL A 238 6.19 23.82 32.78
C VAL A 238 6.61 24.89 33.76
N SER A 239 7.24 24.47 34.84
CA SER A 239 7.87 25.32 35.84
C SER A 239 9.27 24.79 36.12
N PHE A 240 10.28 25.59 35.80
CA PHE A 240 11.66 25.30 36.13
C PHE A 240 11.98 25.87 37.51
N GLN A 241 12.73 25.14 38.33
CA GLN A 241 13.15 25.64 39.65
C GLN A 241 14.15 26.80 39.50
N GLU A 242 15.09 26.69 38.56
CA GLU A 242 16.05 27.74 38.21
C GLU A 242 15.54 28.53 37.00
N TYR A 243 14.40 29.20 37.19
CA TYR A 243 13.84 30.05 36.14
C TYR A 243 14.62 31.37 36.06
N THR A 244 15.20 31.63 34.89
CA THR A 244 15.88 32.88 34.56
C THR A 244 15.09 33.61 33.49
N LYS A 245 14.73 34.86 33.76
CA LYS A 245 14.02 35.71 32.80
C LYS A 245 14.88 35.88 31.54
N GLY A 246 14.33 35.52 30.38
CA GLY A 246 15.05 35.55 29.09
C GLY A 246 15.88 34.29 28.79
N GLY A 247 15.85 33.27 29.65
CA GLY A 247 16.45 31.98 29.37
C GLY A 247 15.72 31.19 28.28
N THR A 248 16.47 30.44 27.47
CA THR A 248 15.93 29.53 26.46
C THR A 248 15.83 28.12 27.04
N TYR A 249 14.62 27.56 27.06
CA TYR A 249 14.37 26.21 27.56
C TYR A 249 13.95 25.29 26.41
N LEU A 250 14.78 24.29 26.12
CA LEU A 250 14.54 23.33 25.05
C LEU A 250 13.93 22.05 25.62
N LEU A 251 12.74 21.70 25.14
CA LEU A 251 12.04 20.48 25.50
C LEU A 251 11.92 19.57 24.28
N GLN A 252 12.59 18.43 24.34
CA GLN A 252 12.58 17.43 23.30
C GLN A 252 11.36 16.54 23.47
N THR A 253 10.59 16.37 22.38
CA THR A 253 9.43 15.47 22.35
C THR A 253 9.74 14.20 21.57
N ALA A 254 10.37 14.34 20.41
CA ALA A 254 10.75 13.24 19.54
C ALA A 254 11.93 13.63 18.66
N THR A 255 12.71 12.63 18.26
CA THR A 255 13.75 12.73 17.23
C THR A 255 13.28 12.01 15.98
N PHE A 256 13.58 12.56 14.81
CA PHE A 256 13.25 11.97 13.52
C PHE A 256 14.55 11.75 12.73
N ASN A 257 14.74 10.55 12.20
CA ASN A 257 16.01 10.17 11.57
C ASN A 257 15.86 9.57 10.17
N LYS A 258 14.63 9.25 9.73
CA LYS A 258 14.42 8.69 8.39
C LYS A 258 13.63 9.64 7.51
N PHE A 259 14.24 10.16 6.46
CA PHE A 259 13.54 10.95 5.45
C PHE A 259 12.96 10.05 4.35
N ALA A 260 11.67 10.21 4.05
CA ALA A 260 11.01 9.57 2.91
C ALA A 260 9.80 10.38 2.46
N ILE A 261 9.57 10.49 1.14
CA ILE A 261 8.33 11.07 0.57
C ILE A 261 8.01 12.44 1.22
N SER A 262 9.01 13.33 1.23
CA SER A 262 8.90 14.70 1.78
C SER A 262 8.60 14.80 3.30
N ASN A 263 8.73 13.71 4.06
CA ASN A 263 8.49 13.68 5.50
C ASN A 263 9.66 13.03 6.25
N TRP A 264 9.94 13.52 7.46
CA TRP A 264 10.85 12.87 8.39
C TRP A 264 10.06 11.96 9.34
N PHE A 265 10.58 10.74 9.56
CA PHE A 265 9.96 9.71 10.38
C PHE A 265 10.80 9.35 11.59
N ALA A 266 10.13 9.08 12.70
CA ALA A 266 10.67 8.54 13.94
C ALA A 266 10.32 7.05 14.04
N ARG A 267 11.30 6.16 13.79
CA ARG A 267 11.13 4.70 13.85
C ARG A 267 11.97 4.08 14.95
N PHE A 268 11.78 4.58 16.17
CA PHE A 268 12.46 4.04 17.34
C PHE A 268 11.56 3.07 18.09
N LYS A 269 12.12 1.93 18.49
CA LYS A 269 11.46 1.00 19.40
C LYS A 269 11.45 1.63 20.80
N PHE A 270 10.30 1.55 21.46
CA PHE A 270 10.16 1.92 22.86
C PHE A 270 10.30 0.66 23.72
N GLU A 271 11.01 0.82 24.84
CA GLU A 271 11.26 -0.23 25.83
C GLU A 271 10.65 0.22 27.17
N PRO A 272 9.99 -0.70 27.89
CA PRO A 272 9.36 -0.38 29.16
C PRO A 272 10.39 0.04 30.20
N VAL A 273 10.05 1.07 30.97
CA VAL A 273 10.79 1.51 32.14
C VAL A 273 10.13 0.92 33.39
N GLU A 274 10.90 0.27 34.24
CA GLU A 274 10.37 -0.31 35.47
C GLU A 274 9.96 0.80 36.47
N PRO A 275 8.71 0.78 36.97
CA PRO A 275 8.28 1.71 38.01
C PRO A 275 8.82 1.30 39.39
N ALA A 276 8.91 2.28 40.29
CA ALA A 276 8.91 1.97 41.72
C ALA A 276 7.58 1.33 42.14
N LYS A 277 7.54 0.70 43.33
CA LYS A 277 6.37 -0.05 43.85
C LYS A 277 5.02 0.68 43.71
N ASP A 278 5.03 2.02 43.77
CA ASP A 278 3.82 2.85 43.74
C ASP A 278 3.40 3.37 42.34
N LYS A 279 4.12 3.01 41.26
CA LYS A 279 3.89 3.50 39.88
C LYS A 279 3.84 5.03 39.71
N THR A 280 4.44 5.75 40.63
CA THR A 280 4.54 7.22 40.65
C THR A 280 5.96 7.72 40.38
N PHE A 281 6.95 6.84 40.50
CA PHE A 281 8.35 7.12 40.31
C PHE A 281 8.93 6.23 39.21
N TRP A 282 9.61 6.85 38.26
CA TRP A 282 10.17 6.22 37.08
C TRP A 282 11.64 6.63 36.95
N GLN A 283 12.55 5.65 37.02
CA GLN A 283 13.97 5.89 36.83
C GLN A 283 14.30 5.76 35.34
N ILE A 284 14.60 6.87 34.67
CA ILE A 284 14.84 6.87 33.22
C ILE A 284 16.31 6.52 32.93
N ASN A 285 17.25 7.23 33.54
CA ASN A 285 18.70 7.05 33.33
C ASN A 285 19.44 6.94 34.68
N PRO A 286 20.73 6.56 34.70
CA PRO A 286 21.50 6.43 35.95
C PRO A 286 21.51 7.71 36.80
N ARG A 287 21.65 7.54 38.12
CA ARG A 287 21.66 8.66 39.08
C ARG A 287 22.91 9.54 38.90
N GLU A 288 22.72 10.85 39.04
CA GLU A 288 23.76 11.87 38.90
C GLU A 288 23.71 12.86 40.08
N LYS A 289 24.81 13.56 40.37
CA LYS A 289 24.90 14.46 41.54
C LYS A 289 24.42 15.89 41.25
N ASN A 290 24.53 16.35 40.00
CA ASN A 290 24.13 17.71 39.61
C ASN A 290 22.81 17.68 38.84
N ILE A 291 21.70 17.82 39.57
CA ILE A 291 20.34 17.70 39.03
C ILE A 291 19.59 19.01 39.15
N GLN A 292 18.93 19.39 38.06
CA GLN A 292 17.93 20.45 38.01
C GLN A 292 16.54 19.83 38.11
N LYS A 293 15.58 20.66 38.49
CA LYS A 293 14.19 20.25 38.71
C LYS A 293 13.25 21.04 37.81
N MET A 294 12.38 20.29 37.13
CA MET A 294 11.28 20.83 36.34
C MET A 294 9.98 20.15 36.76
N THR A 295 8.91 20.91 36.93
CA THR A 295 7.57 20.36 37.14
C THR A 295 6.72 20.63 35.90
N PHE A 296 6.00 19.63 35.42
CA PHE A 296 5.10 19.78 34.28
C PHE A 296 3.66 19.39 34.60
N TYR A 297 2.75 19.96 33.81
CA TYR A 297 1.34 19.58 33.74
C TYR A 297 0.94 19.40 32.28
N LEU A 298 0.34 18.25 31.97
CA LEU A 298 -0.15 17.93 30.64
C LEU A 298 -1.50 17.23 30.70
N ARG A 299 -2.33 17.46 29.68
CA ARG A 299 -3.58 16.71 29.48
C ARG A 299 -3.37 15.70 28.34
N PRO A 300 -3.29 14.39 28.65
CA PRO A 300 -3.03 13.38 27.62
C PRO A 300 -4.26 13.23 26.73
N VAL A 301 -4.02 12.99 25.44
CA VAL A 301 -5.10 12.69 24.48
C VAL A 301 -5.29 11.17 24.47
N ARG A 302 -6.52 10.71 24.72
CA ARG A 302 -6.84 9.26 24.82
C ARG A 302 -5.99 8.52 25.87
N LYS A 303 -5.72 9.16 27.02
CA LYS A 303 -4.88 8.64 28.12
C LYS A 303 -3.43 8.30 27.72
N ARG A 304 -2.97 8.80 26.57
CA ARG A 304 -1.62 8.58 26.03
C ARG A 304 -0.93 9.91 25.79
N ALA A 305 0.38 9.96 25.97
CA ALA A 305 1.18 11.13 25.65
C ALA A 305 2.64 10.75 25.37
N VAL A 306 3.30 11.53 24.51
CA VAL A 306 4.75 11.62 24.46
C VAL A 306 5.13 12.86 25.26
N LEU A 307 6.05 12.71 26.20
CA LEU A 307 6.44 13.77 27.11
C LEU A 307 7.46 14.69 26.43
N SER A 308 7.24 16.01 26.51
CA SER A 308 8.23 17.01 26.13
C SER A 308 9.15 17.26 27.32
N LEU A 309 10.35 16.70 27.28
CA LEU A 309 11.28 16.71 28.42
C LEU A 309 12.59 17.43 28.08
N PRO A 310 13.30 18.00 29.07
CA PRO A 310 14.66 18.50 28.86
C PRO A 310 15.61 17.39 28.42
N SER A 311 16.75 17.75 27.83
CA SER A 311 17.85 16.80 27.65
C SER A 311 18.35 16.29 29.00
N GLY A 312 18.89 15.07 29.02
CA GLY A 312 19.56 14.53 30.21
C GLY A 312 18.61 14.16 31.35
N VAL A 313 17.37 13.72 31.08
CA VAL A 313 16.43 13.26 32.11
C VAL A 313 17.01 12.08 32.88
N ILE A 314 16.96 12.15 34.21
CA ILE A 314 17.43 11.09 35.11
C ILE A 314 16.23 10.32 35.67
N SER A 315 15.25 11.03 36.23
CA SER A 315 14.06 10.41 36.81
C SER A 315 12.85 11.31 36.74
N ILE A 316 11.67 10.70 36.82
CA ILE A 316 10.38 11.39 36.87
C ILE A 316 9.63 10.89 38.10
N SER A 317 9.30 11.80 39.03
CA SER A 317 8.52 11.52 40.23
C SER A 317 7.14 12.18 40.18
N ASP A 318 6.25 11.76 41.09
CA ASP A 318 4.86 12.23 41.18
C ASP A 318 4.04 12.06 39.88
N MET A 319 4.47 11.14 39.00
CA MET A 319 3.83 10.87 37.69
C MET A 319 3.06 9.56 37.74
N LYS A 320 1.73 9.67 37.87
CA LYS A 320 0.81 8.52 37.77
C LYS A 320 0.60 8.14 36.30
N ALA A 321 1.09 6.96 35.91
CA ALA A 321 0.87 6.38 34.59
C ALA A 321 0.72 4.85 34.71
N GLY A 322 -0.01 4.22 33.78
CA GLY A 322 -0.13 2.75 33.75
C GLY A 322 1.14 2.10 33.21
N SER A 323 1.72 2.68 32.16
CA SER A 323 3.03 2.32 31.63
C SER A 323 3.85 3.56 31.28
N CYS A 324 5.16 3.43 31.40
CA CYS A 324 6.15 4.40 30.93
C CYS A 324 7.17 3.65 30.10
N GLU A 325 7.47 4.17 28.92
CA GLU A 325 8.43 3.57 28.00
C GLU A 325 9.36 4.65 27.47
N LYS A 326 10.61 4.28 27.24
CA LYS A 326 11.62 5.16 26.64
C LYS A 326 12.18 4.54 25.38
N ASN A 327 12.65 5.38 24.46
CA ASN A 327 13.39 4.92 23.30
C ASN A 327 14.89 5.25 23.43
N ILE A 328 15.67 4.85 22.43
CA ILE A 328 17.12 5.05 22.39
C ILE A 328 17.58 6.51 22.24
N VAL A 329 16.67 7.42 21.89
CA VAL A 329 16.90 8.88 21.74
C VAL A 329 16.17 9.65 22.84
N GLN A 330 16.00 8.98 24.00
CA GLN A 330 15.48 9.54 25.24
C GLN A 330 14.07 10.16 25.15
N SER A 331 13.30 9.87 24.09
CA SER A 331 11.89 10.22 24.04
C SER A 331 11.12 9.29 24.97
N VAL A 332 10.33 9.87 25.86
CA VAL A 332 9.54 9.13 26.85
C VAL A 332 8.08 9.20 26.47
N ARG A 333 7.41 8.05 26.45
CA ARG A 333 5.97 7.96 26.23
C ARG A 333 5.29 7.24 27.38
N ILE A 334 4.03 7.59 27.58
CA ILE A 334 3.20 7.05 28.65
C ILE A 334 1.85 6.59 28.10
N GLU A 335 1.34 5.51 28.68
CA GLU A 335 -0.02 5.01 28.44
C GLU A 335 -0.81 4.88 29.75
N ASP A 336 -2.13 4.88 29.60
CA ASP A 336 -3.11 4.78 30.70
C ASP A 336 -2.92 5.84 31.80
N GLY A 337 -2.60 7.07 31.40
CA GLY A 337 -2.52 8.21 32.30
C GLY A 337 -3.89 8.79 32.69
N PRO A 338 -3.99 9.47 33.86
CA PRO A 338 -5.18 10.22 34.26
C PRO A 338 -5.45 11.42 33.31
N SER A 339 -6.62 12.05 33.46
CA SER A 339 -7.04 13.19 32.61
C SER A 339 -6.13 14.43 32.70
N LEU A 340 -5.40 14.56 33.81
CA LEU A 340 -4.35 15.55 34.02
C LEU A 340 -3.17 14.84 34.67
N ILE A 341 -2.00 14.94 34.06
CA ILE A 341 -0.77 14.37 34.58
C ILE A 341 0.09 15.51 35.11
N LYS A 342 0.52 15.34 36.35
CA LYS A 342 1.59 16.11 36.98
C LYS A 342 2.83 15.21 36.97
N GLY A 343 4.00 15.79 36.80
CA GLY A 343 5.25 15.08 36.98
C GLY A 343 6.37 16.04 37.36
N VAL A 344 7.28 15.57 38.20
CA VAL A 344 8.48 16.27 38.61
C VAL A 344 9.67 15.56 37.97
N VAL A 345 10.33 16.25 37.06
CA VAL A 345 11.45 15.75 36.27
C VAL A 345 12.75 16.23 36.92
N PHE A 346 13.64 15.29 37.18
CA PHE A 346 15.03 15.56 37.53
C PHE A 346 15.90 15.31 36.31
N TYR A 347 16.68 16.30 35.90
CA TYR A 347 17.49 16.25 34.69
C TYR A 347 18.85 16.92 34.89
N THR A 348 19.78 16.70 33.97
CA THR A 348 21.09 17.35 33.93
C THR A 348 21.32 18.00 32.58
N ASP A 349 21.91 19.19 32.57
CA ASP A 349 22.23 19.96 31.35
C ASP A 349 23.57 19.56 30.72
N ARG A 350 24.37 18.73 31.41
CA ARG A 350 25.74 18.38 30.99
C ARG A 350 25.84 17.14 30.11
N LEU A 351 24.83 16.28 30.11
CA LEU A 351 24.87 14.98 29.46
C LEU A 351 23.65 14.78 28.55
N SER A 352 23.89 14.21 27.37
CA SER A 352 22.85 13.54 26.60
C SER A 352 23.04 12.04 26.71
N TYR A 353 21.93 11.32 26.97
CA TYR A 353 21.90 9.86 27.00
C TYR A 353 21.43 9.28 25.66
N ASP A 354 21.40 10.09 24.59
CA ASP A 354 21.04 9.61 23.26
C ASP A 354 22.04 8.56 22.79
N ALA A 355 21.51 7.52 22.14
CA ALA A 355 22.35 6.50 21.52
C ALA A 355 23.20 7.09 20.38
N LYS A 356 24.34 6.46 20.12
CA LYS A 356 25.17 6.77 18.96
C LYS A 356 24.39 6.59 17.64
N PRO A 357 24.75 7.33 16.58
CA PRO A 357 24.16 7.14 15.25
C PRO A 357 24.22 5.68 14.81
N ARG A 358 23.15 5.23 14.17
CA ARG A 358 23.01 3.88 13.60
C ARG A 358 23.35 3.89 12.11
N GLU A 359 23.51 2.71 11.53
CA GLU A 359 23.76 2.54 10.08
C GLU A 359 22.74 3.28 9.22
N ASN A 360 21.46 3.27 9.60
CA ASN A 360 20.40 3.97 8.88
C ASN A 360 20.56 5.50 8.87
N ASP A 361 21.26 6.08 9.85
CA ASP A 361 21.50 7.52 9.94
C ASP A 361 22.61 7.97 8.97
N LEU A 362 23.36 7.02 8.41
CA LEU A 362 24.43 7.24 7.44
C LEU A 362 23.95 7.08 5.98
N LEU A 363 22.68 6.70 5.78
CA LEU A 363 22.14 6.41 4.46
C LEU A 363 21.36 7.59 3.88
N ILE A 364 21.68 7.96 2.64
CA ILE A 364 20.91 8.93 1.86
C ILE A 364 19.84 8.17 1.06
N PRO A 365 18.57 8.62 1.07
CA PRO A 365 17.54 8.04 0.22
C PRO A 365 17.91 8.15 -1.28
N GLU A 366 17.84 7.05 -2.01
CA GLU A 366 18.29 6.97 -3.43
C GLU A 366 17.69 8.07 -4.33
N LYS A 367 16.44 8.46 -4.08
CA LYS A 367 15.74 9.50 -4.86
C LYS A 367 16.32 10.90 -4.65
N GLU A 368 16.97 11.14 -3.53
CA GLU A 368 17.50 12.45 -3.14
C GLU A 368 18.97 12.60 -3.49
N ILE A 369 19.68 11.49 -3.78
CA ILE A 369 21.11 11.50 -4.16
C ILE A 369 21.41 12.50 -5.29
N PRO A 370 20.65 12.56 -6.40
CA PRO A 370 20.95 13.49 -7.48
C PRO A 370 20.87 14.96 -7.05
N ALA A 371 19.95 15.29 -6.14
CA ALA A 371 19.81 16.63 -5.60
C ALA A 371 20.96 16.99 -4.66
N ILE A 372 21.40 16.05 -3.81
CA ILE A 372 22.53 16.26 -2.90
C ILE A 372 23.84 16.41 -3.67
N VAL A 373 24.09 15.58 -4.68
CA VAL A 373 25.31 15.70 -5.51
C VAL A 373 25.40 17.10 -6.12
N LYS A 374 24.28 17.62 -6.65
CA LYS A 374 24.23 18.98 -7.20
C LYS A 374 24.61 20.06 -6.15
N ILE A 375 24.19 19.90 -4.90
CA ILE A 375 24.53 20.85 -3.81
C ILE A 375 25.99 20.71 -3.38
N VAL A 376 26.57 19.51 -3.46
CA VAL A 376 27.99 19.29 -3.12
C VAL A 376 28.92 19.85 -4.20
N ASP A 377 28.48 19.85 -5.45
CA ASP A 377 29.21 20.39 -6.59
C ASP A 377 29.08 21.94 -6.72
N GLU A 378 28.17 22.56 -5.97
CA GLU A 378 28.03 24.02 -5.79
C GLU A 378 28.89 24.51 -4.62
#